data_AF-A0A519XT54-F1
#
_entry.id   AF-A0A519XT54-F1
#
_cell.length_a   1.000
_cell.length_b   1.000
_cell.length_c   1.000
_cell.angle_alpha   90.00
_cell.angle_beta   90.00
_cell.angle_gamma   90.00
#
_symmetry.space_group_name_H-M   'P 1'
#
loop_
_entity.id
_entity.type
_entity.pdbx_description
1 polymer ?
#
loop_
_entity_poly.entity_id
_entity_poly.type
_entity_poly.pdbx_seq_one_letter_code
_entity_poly.pdbx_strand_id
1 'polypeptide(L)' 'MRTYFLASILVISALLAHAQASNTISEATVRRVLTTLAADDMQGRAPGQPGGLKAAEFLANEFRRIGLQPLPG' A
#
# COMPACT_ATOMS: atom_id res chain seq x y z
N MET A 1 -35.12 -5.46 30.21
CA MET A 1 -34.14 -6.32 29.50
C MET A 1 -34.04 -5.97 28.01
N ARG A 2 -35.15 -5.82 27.26
CA ARG A 2 -35.13 -5.49 25.82
C ARG A 2 -34.46 -4.15 25.47
N THR A 3 -34.62 -3.13 26.31
CA THR A 3 -34.05 -1.78 26.09
C THR A 3 -32.53 -1.72 26.28
N TYR A 4 -32.01 -2.44 27.26
CA TYR A 4 -30.56 -2.55 27.49
C TYR A 4 -29.88 -3.31 26.34
N PHE A 5 -30.54 -4.32 25.77
CA PHE A 5 -30.02 -5.09 24.64
C PHE A 5 -29.84 -4.24 23.37
N LEU A 6 -30.79 -3.35 23.09
CA LEU A 6 -30.71 -2.40 21.98
C LEU A 6 -29.61 -1.34 22.21
N ALA A 7 -29.45 -0.85 23.44
CA ALA A 7 -28.39 0.08 23.80
C ALA A 7 -26.99 -0.54 23.63
N SER A 8 -26.81 -1.81 24.00
CA SER A 8 -25.54 -2.52 23.80
C SER A 8 -25.18 -2.73 22.32
N ILE A 9 -26.16 -2.99 21.45
CA ILE A 9 -25.92 -3.13 20.00
C ILE A 9 -25.48 -1.79 19.38
N LEU A 10 -26.08 -0.68 19.82
CA LEU A 10 -25.72 0.66 19.34
C LEU A 10 -24.27 1.02 19.71
N VAL A 11 -23.83 0.69 20.92
CA VAL A 11 -22.46 0.94 21.38
C VAL A 11 -21.44 0.11 20.59
N ILE A 12 -21.73 -1.18 20.35
CA ILE A 12 -20.84 -2.06 19.57
C ILE A 12 -20.74 -1.60 18.11
N SER A 13 -21.82 -1.12 17.52
CA SER A 13 -21.82 -0.57 16.15
C SER A 13 -20.95 0.68 16.03
N ALA A 14 -20.98 1.57 17.02
CA ALA A 14 -20.14 2.76 17.05
C ALA A 14 -18.63 2.42 17.17
N LEU A 15 -18.27 1.37 17.91
CA LEU A 15 -16.89 0.87 18.00
C LEU A 15 -16.36 0.34 16.65
N LEU A 16 -17.22 -0.30 15.83
CA LEU A 16 -16.85 -0.81 14.50
C LEU A 16 -16.72 0.29 13.43
N ALA A 17 -17.40 1.43 13.60
CA ALA A 17 -17.35 2.54 12.66
C ALA A 17 -15.99 3.27 12.61
N HIS A 18 -15.18 3.16 13.67
CA HIS A 18 -13.85 3.80 13.77
C HIS A 18 -12.76 3.11 12.92
N ALA A 19 -13.09 2.04 12.18
CA ALA A 19 -12.14 1.28 11.37
C ALA A 19 -11.99 1.78 9.91
N GLN A 20 -12.70 2.83 9.50
CA GLN A 20 -12.55 3.41 8.17
C GLN A 20 -11.25 4.22 8.11
N ALA A 21 -10.11 3.54 8.00
CA ALA A 21 -8.84 4.17 7.68
C ALA A 21 -9.00 4.87 6.32
N SER A 22 -8.92 6.20 6.32
CA SER A 22 -8.86 6.95 5.06
C SER A 22 -7.60 6.51 4.33
N ASN A 23 -7.75 5.91 3.14
CA ASN A 23 -6.64 5.59 2.23
C ASN A 23 -6.01 6.90 1.73
N THR A 24 -5.26 7.57 2.60
CA THR A 24 -4.57 8.80 2.27
C THR A 24 -3.31 8.46 1.49
N ILE A 25 -3.20 9.02 0.30
CA ILE A 25 -1.97 8.91 -0.51
C ILE A 25 -0.86 9.67 0.23
N SER A 26 0.21 8.95 0.60
CA SER A 26 1.37 9.57 1.24
C SER A 26 2.25 10.25 0.20
N GLU A 27 2.34 11.58 0.25
CA GLU A 27 3.25 12.37 -0.61
C GLU A 27 4.70 11.89 -0.46
N ALA A 28 5.14 11.60 0.76
CA ALA A 28 6.49 11.12 1.03
C ALA A 28 6.77 9.79 0.32
N THR A 29 5.80 8.87 0.33
CA THR A 29 5.92 7.59 -0.39
C THR A 29 5.99 7.83 -1.90
N VAL A 30 5.09 8.65 -2.44
CA VAL A 30 5.06 8.97 -3.88
C VAL A 30 6.37 9.61 -4.33
N ARG A 31 6.85 10.61 -3.58
CA ARG A 31 8.10 11.30 -3.85
C ARG A 31 9.27 10.33 -3.89
N ARG A 32 9.46 9.53 -2.84
CA ARG A 32 10.56 8.55 -2.76
C ARG A 32 10.55 7.57 -3.92
N VAL A 33 9.39 6.97 -4.22
CA VAL A 33 9.26 5.97 -5.29
C VAL A 33 9.54 6.61 -6.66
N LEU A 34 8.97 7.78 -6.94
CA LEU A 34 9.20 8.50 -8.20
C LEU A 34 10.67 8.88 -8.37
N THR A 35 11.28 9.48 -7.36
CA THR A 35 12.69 9.92 -7.44
C THR A 35 13.63 8.73 -7.60
N THR A 36 13.37 7.59 -6.94
CA THR A 36 14.19 6.39 -7.10
C THR A 36 14.08 5.83 -8.52
N LEU A 37 12.87 5.74 -9.09
CA LEU A 37 12.65 5.21 -10.44
C LEU A 37 13.15 6.14 -11.55
N ALA A 38 13.28 7.43 -11.26
CA ALA A 38 13.78 8.45 -12.18
C ALA A 38 15.27 8.77 -12.01
N ALA A 39 15.95 8.16 -11.03
CA ALA A 39 17.37 8.41 -10.80
C ALA A 39 18.24 7.90 -11.95
N ASP A 40 19.37 8.56 -12.20
CA ASP A 40 20.34 8.18 -13.24
C ASP A 40 20.85 6.74 -13.09
N ASP A 41 20.90 6.25 -11.84
CA ASP A 41 21.28 4.89 -11.48
C ASP A 41 20.31 3.82 -12.01
N MET A 42 19.10 4.23 -12.42
CA MET A 42 18.16 3.36 -13.13
C MET A 42 18.49 3.26 -14.62
N GLN A 43 19.37 4.10 -15.19
CA GLN A 43 19.86 4.01 -16.58
C GLN A 43 18.77 3.93 -17.68
N GLY A 44 17.53 4.30 -17.36
CA GLY A 44 16.35 4.02 -18.18
C GLY A 44 15.75 2.63 -17.91
N ARG A 45 14.46 2.44 -18.23
CA ARG A 45 13.69 1.25 -17.80
C ARG A 45 13.18 0.41 -18.97
N ALA A 46 13.95 0.35 -20.05
CA ALA A 46 13.60 -0.47 -21.20
C ALA A 46 13.57 -1.97 -20.81
N PRO A 47 12.57 -2.75 -21.26
CA PRO A 47 12.49 -4.18 -20.95
C PRO A 47 13.76 -4.94 -21.36
N GLY A 48 14.24 -5.82 -20.48
CA GLY A 48 15.43 -6.63 -20.72
C GLY A 48 16.77 -5.90 -20.58
N GLN A 49 16.78 -4.59 -20.28
CA GLN A 49 18.01 -3.83 -20.03
C GLN A 49 18.36 -3.83 -18.53
N PRO A 50 19.65 -3.61 -18.15
CA PRO A 50 20.08 -3.58 -16.76
C PRO A 50 19.24 -2.67 -15.86
N GLY A 51 18.94 -1.46 -16.35
CA GLY A 51 18.09 -0.50 -15.67
C GLY A 51 16.64 -0.94 -15.48
N GLY A 52 16.07 -1.64 -16.47
CA GLY A 52 14.74 -2.26 -16.38
C GLY A 52 14.69 -3.37 -15.33
N LEU A 53 15.71 -4.22 -15.26
CA LEU A 53 15.81 -5.28 -14.24
C LEU A 53 15.92 -4.69 -12.84
N LYS A 54 16.74 -3.64 -12.67
CA LYS A 54 16.89 -2.94 -11.39
C LYS A 54 15.60 -2.28 -10.92
N ALA A 55 14.87 -1.63 -11.83
CA ALA A 55 13.56 -1.05 -11.53
C ALA A 55 12.53 -2.12 -11.16
N ALA A 56 12.53 -3.26 -11.83
CA ALA A 56 11.65 -4.38 -11.50
C ALA A 56 11.95 -4.96 -10.11
N GLU A 57 13.23 -5.13 -9.76
CA GLU A 57 13.64 -5.58 -8.42
C GLU A 57 13.22 -4.58 -7.34
N PHE A 58 13.43 -3.27 -7.58
CA PHE A 58 12.97 -2.23 -6.66
C PHE A 58 11.46 -2.31 -6.41
N LEU A 59 10.65 -2.42 -7.46
CA LEU A 59 9.19 -2.53 -7.32
C LEU A 59 8.77 -3.82 -6.61
N ALA A 60 9.41 -4.95 -6.89
CA ALA A 60 9.16 -6.20 -6.18
C ALA A 60 9.45 -6.07 -4.67
N ASN A 61 10.49 -5.33 -4.30
CA ASN A 61 10.81 -5.04 -2.90
C ASN A 61 9.76 -4.13 -2.25
N GLU A 62 9.28 -3.11 -2.97
CA GLU A 62 8.21 -2.23 -2.51
C GLU A 62 6.91 -3.01 -2.26
N PHE A 63 6.56 -3.93 -3.16
CA PHE A 63 5.41 -4.82 -3.01
C PHE A 63 5.53 -5.73 -1.80
N ARG A 64 6.69 -6.36 -1.59
CA ARG A 64 6.94 -7.17 -0.40
C ARG A 64 6.84 -6.33 0.89
N ARG A 65 7.39 -5.11 0.89
CA ARG A 65 7.35 -4.20 2.04
C ARG A 65 5.92 -3.86 2.46
N ILE A 66 5.00 -3.70 1.51
CA ILE A 66 3.59 -3.44 1.80
C ILE A 66 2.75 -4.71 2.03
N GLY A 67 3.36 -5.89 1.98
CA GLY A 67 2.68 -7.17 2.18
C GLY A 67 1.84 -7.64 0.98
N LEU A 68 2.11 -7.12 -0.22
CA LEU A 68 1.41 -7.55 -1.42
C LEU A 68 1.80 -8.99 -1.77
N GLN A 69 0.81 -9.84 -2.01
CA GLN A 69 1.05 -11.22 -2.43
C GLN A 69 1.30 -11.29 -3.94
N PRO A 70 2.24 -12.15 -4.39
CA PRO A 70 2.42 -12.40 -5.81
C PRO A 70 1.19 -13.07 -6.40
N LEU A 71 0.95 -12.85 -7.69
CA LEU A 71 -0.08 -13.59 -8.41
C LEU A 71 0.34 -15.07 -8.52
N PRO A 72 -0.62 -16.02 -8.43
CA PRO A 72 -0.36 -17.39 -8.84
C PRO A 72 0.02 -17.40 -10.33
N GLY A 73 1.12 -18.07 -10.66
CA GLY A 73 1.65 -18.19 -12.01
C GLY A 73 0.88 -19.15 -12.91
#